data_AF-A0A7R9YAC4-F1
#
_entry.id   AF-A0A7R9YAC4-F1
#
_cell.length_a   1.000
_cell.length_b   1.000
_cell.length_c   1.000
_cell.angle_alpha   90.00
_cell.angle_beta   90.00
_cell.angle_gamma   90.00
#
_symmetry.space_group_name_H-M   'P 1'
#
loop_
_entity.id
_entity.type
_entity.pdbx_description
1 polymer ?
#
loop_
_entity_poly.entity_id
_entity_poly.type
_entity_poly.pdbx_seq_one_letter_code
_entity_poly.pdbx_strand_id
1 'polypeptide(L)'
;SAMASTVVLYQDVNLRVDPSAGLIRGSTRLWCHVPLQSDRKLAFHCRGTVDVLAVSVNRRKSRFRHVDTLAAPAGTETRDADTLEMLHRAAIHAADSGELVVSLPNLEPGEKVDAVPEPAETAPPQPKIAVKQIRRAMEGG
;
A
#
# COMPACT_ATOMS: atom_id res chain seq x y z
N SER A 1 22.35 -19.39 -4.42
CA SER A 1 22.43 -18.01 -3.93
C SER A 1 21.01 -17.52 -3.70
N ALA A 2 20.59 -17.33 -2.44
CA ALA A 2 19.25 -16.83 -2.16
C ALA A 2 19.20 -15.34 -2.54
N MET A 3 18.30 -14.95 -3.44
CA MET A 3 18.10 -13.52 -3.73
C MET A 3 17.58 -12.84 -2.47
N ALA A 4 18.38 -11.94 -1.90
CA ALA A 4 17.94 -11.14 -0.77
C ALA A 4 16.79 -10.25 -1.24
N SER A 5 15.60 -10.46 -0.67
CA SER A 5 14.38 -9.72 -1.04
C SER A 5 14.13 -8.60 -0.04
N THR A 6 13.55 -7.49 -0.51
CA THR A 6 13.05 -6.43 0.36
C THR A 6 11.85 -6.97 1.15
N VAL A 7 11.87 -6.81 2.48
CA VAL A 7 10.79 -7.28 3.36
C VAL A 7 10.21 -6.09 4.11
N VAL A 8 8.89 -5.90 4.04
CA VAL A 8 8.18 -4.93 4.88
C VAL A 8 7.96 -5.53 6.26
N LEU A 9 8.48 -4.87 7.29
CA LEU A 9 8.40 -5.31 8.68
C LEU A 9 7.18 -4.74 9.39
N TYR A 10 6.84 -3.48 9.09
CA TYR A 10 5.71 -2.79 9.70
C TYR A 10 5.18 -1.70 8.76
N GLN A 11 3.88 -1.47 8.84
CA GLN A 11 3.16 -0.47 8.07
C GLN A 11 2.17 0.29 8.95
N ASP A 12 2.27 1.62 8.95
CA ASP A 12 1.31 2.54 9.57
C ASP A 12 0.58 3.29 8.46
N VAL A 13 -0.75 3.23 8.46
CA VAL A 13 -1.59 3.86 7.44
C VAL A 13 -2.58 4.79 8.14
N ASN A 14 -2.51 6.08 7.80
CA ASN A 14 -3.43 7.09 8.28
C ASN A 14 -4.24 7.65 7.12
N LEU A 15 -5.54 7.36 7.06
CA LEU A 15 -6.44 7.80 6.00
C LEU A 15 -7.53 8.71 6.55
N ARG A 16 -7.94 9.67 5.72
CA ARG A 16 -9.10 10.53 5.91
C ARG A 16 -9.90 10.55 4.62
N VAL A 17 -11.18 10.23 4.75
CA VAL A 17 -12.12 10.30 3.64
C VAL A 17 -12.69 11.71 3.61
N ASP A 18 -12.67 12.34 2.44
CA ASP A 18 -13.37 13.59 2.15
C ASP A 18 -14.51 13.31 1.17
N PRO A 19 -15.73 13.05 1.67
CA PRO A 19 -16.86 12.71 0.82
C PRO A 19 -17.28 13.86 -0.08
N SER A 20 -17.02 15.11 0.33
CA SER A 20 -17.42 16.30 -0.41
C SER A 20 -16.60 16.50 -1.68
N ALA A 21 -15.33 16.09 -1.64
CA ALA A 21 -14.43 16.13 -2.77
C ALA A 21 -14.27 14.76 -3.47
N GLY A 22 -14.98 13.72 -3.00
CA GLY A 22 -14.93 12.38 -3.57
C GLY A 22 -13.54 11.73 -3.52
N LEU A 23 -12.73 12.06 -2.50
CA LEU A 23 -11.32 11.66 -2.44
C LEU A 23 -10.92 11.12 -1.05
N ILE A 24 -9.86 10.31 -1.04
CA ILE A 24 -9.21 9.81 0.18
C ILE A 24 -7.83 10.44 0.24
N ARG A 25 -7.49 11.06 1.38
CA ARG A 25 -6.17 11.62 1.65
C ARG A 25 -5.54 10.89 2.82
N GLY A 26 -4.22 10.79 2.83
CA GLY A 26 -3.55 10.11 3.92
C GLY A 26 -2.05 10.10 3.81
N SER A 27 -1.44 9.36 4.73
CA SER A 27 -0.02 9.07 4.75
C SER A 27 0.20 7.61 5.11
N THR A 28 1.16 6.98 4.44
CA THR A 28 1.60 5.63 4.75
C THR A 28 3.08 5.67 5.14
N ARG A 29 3.42 5.07 6.28
CA ARG A 29 4.79 4.88 6.74
C ARG A 29 5.14 3.40 6.71
N LEU A 30 6.31 3.08 6.16
CA LEU A 30 6.80 1.72 5.98
C LEU A 30 8.15 1.58 6.66
N TRP A 31 8.30 0.51 7.43
CA TRP A 31 9.59 0.03 7.92
C TRP A 31 9.90 -1.23 7.13
N CYS A 32 11.03 -1.23 6.42
CA CYS A 32 11.42 -2.34 5.57
C CYS A 32 12.90 -2.67 5.74
N HIS A 33 13.21 -3.96 5.64
CA HIS A 33 14.57 -4.44 5.45
C HIS A 33 14.87 -4.39 3.96
N VAL A 34 15.82 -3.54 3.57
CA VAL A 34 16.29 -3.42 2.19
C VAL A 34 17.70 -4.00 2.09
N PRO A 35 17.93 -5.03 1.25
CA PRO A 35 19.25 -5.61 1.12
C PRO A 35 20.25 -4.61 0.51
N LEU A 36 21.46 -4.57 1.06
CA LEU A 36 22.54 -3.66 0.65
C LEU A 36 22.96 -3.77 -0.83
N GLN A 37 22.68 -4.91 -1.47
CA GLN A 37 22.96 -5.16 -2.89
C GLN A 37 21.81 -4.76 -3.84
N SER A 38 20.68 -4.30 -3.31
CA SER A 38 19.59 -3.79 -4.15
C SER A 38 20.03 -2.48 -4.82
N ASP A 39 19.55 -2.26 -6.04
CA ASP A 39 19.56 -0.93 -6.63
C ASP A 39 19.00 0.06 -5.59
N ARG A 40 19.57 1.26 -5.48
CA ARG A 40 19.18 2.29 -4.50
C ARG A 40 17.80 2.90 -4.80
N LYS A 41 16.84 2.07 -5.21
CA LYS A 41 15.50 2.40 -5.63
C LYS A 41 14.55 1.35 -5.07
N LEU A 42 13.43 1.80 -4.51
CA LEU A 42 12.31 0.96 -4.15
C LEU A 42 11.16 1.23 -5.10
N ALA A 43 10.56 0.17 -5.61
CA ALA A 43 9.36 0.22 -6.43
C ALA A 43 8.14 -0.13 -5.59
N PHE A 44 7.09 0.67 -5.68
CA PHE A 44 5.79 0.40 -5.10
C PHE A 44 4.75 0.38 -6.21
N HIS A 45 3.92 -0.65 -6.22
CA HIS A 45 2.78 -0.69 -7.13
C HIS A 45 1.64 0.16 -6.54
N CYS A 46 1.18 1.10 -7.33
CA CYS A 46 0.01 1.92 -7.03
C CYS A 46 -1.06 1.62 -8.09
N ARG A 47 -2.31 1.51 -7.67
CA ARG A 47 -3.43 1.33 -8.61
C ARG A 47 -4.43 2.47 -8.50
N GLY A 48 -4.99 2.87 -9.64
CA GLY A 48 -5.91 4.00 -9.77
C GLY A 48 -5.21 5.37 -9.78
N THR A 49 -6.01 6.44 -9.75
CA THR A 49 -5.51 7.82 -9.75
C THR A 49 -4.97 8.18 -8.37
N VAL A 50 -3.65 8.02 -8.18
CA VAL A 50 -2.96 8.31 -6.92
C VAL A 50 -2.02 9.50 -7.10
N ASP A 51 -2.33 10.60 -6.43
CA ASP A 51 -1.45 11.76 -6.35
C ASP A 51 -0.51 11.65 -5.15
N VAL A 52 0.77 11.37 -5.42
CA VAL A 52 1.82 11.33 -4.39
C VAL A 52 2.36 12.73 -4.15
N LEU A 53 2.02 13.32 -3.01
CA LEU A 53 2.42 14.70 -2.67
C LEU A 53 3.87 14.81 -2.17
N ALA A 54 4.33 13.81 -1.41
CA ALA A 54 5.68 13.79 -0.86
C ALA A 54 6.11 12.37 -0.48
N VAL A 55 7.41 12.09 -0.64
CA VAL A 55 8.03 10.87 -0.13
C VAL A 55 9.29 11.25 0.65
N SER A 56 9.48 10.61 1.80
CA SER A 56 10.68 10.76 2.61
C SER A 56 11.16 9.42 3.11
N VAL A 57 12.48 9.22 3.13
CA VAL A 57 13.15 8.04 3.67
C VAL A 57 14.03 8.50 4.83
N ASN A 58 13.87 7.89 6.01
CA ASN A 58 14.60 8.25 7.23
C ASN A 58 14.59 9.77 7.49
N ARG A 59 13.40 10.38 7.41
CA ARG A 59 13.13 11.82 7.60
C ARG A 59 13.83 12.75 6.60
N ARG A 60 14.45 12.22 5.54
CA ARG A 60 15.01 12.98 4.42
C ARG A 60 14.05 12.95 3.25
N LYS A 61 13.80 14.10 2.61
CA LYS A 61 13.02 14.15 1.38
C LYS A 61 13.70 13.27 0.32
N SER A 62 12.94 12.37 -0.29
CA SER A 62 13.43 11.49 -1.34
C SER A 62 12.87 11.91 -2.68
N ARG A 63 13.69 11.75 -3.73
CA ARG A 63 13.20 11.85 -5.10
C ARG A 63 12.35 10.62 -5.41
N PHE A 64 11.20 10.84 -6.01
CA PHE A 64 10.33 9.78 -6.50
C PHE A 64 9.86 10.11 -7.91
N ARG A 65 9.47 9.07 -8.65
CA ARG A 65 8.81 9.18 -9.95
C ARG A 65 7.58 8.28 -9.92
N HIS A 66 6.45 8.84 -10.30
CA HIS A 66 5.26 8.06 -10.62
C HIS A 66 5.30 7.73 -12.11
N VAL A 67 5.16 6.45 -12.45
CA VAL A 67 5.15 5.94 -13.81
C VAL A 67 3.79 5.31 -14.03
N ASP A 68 2.91 6.01 -14.73
CA ASP A 68 1.62 5.45 -15.14
C ASP A 68 1.85 4.51 -16.32
N THR A 69 1.44 3.25 -16.19
CA THR A 69 1.41 2.33 -17.33
C THR A 69 0.15 2.62 -18.12
N LEU A 70 0.24 3.44 -19.16
CA LEU A 70 -0.89 3.60 -20.07
C LEU A 70 -1.17 2.26 -20.76
N ALA A 71 -2.44 1.84 -20.76
CA ALA A 71 -2.87 0.66 -21.49
C ALA A 71 -2.47 0.74 -22.97
N ALA A 72 -2.31 -0.43 -23.59
CA ALA A 72 -1.85 -0.61 -24.96
C ALA A 72 -2.49 0.38 -25.95
N PRO A 73 -1.74 0.85 -26.97
CA PRO A 73 -2.21 1.85 -27.92
C PRO A 73 -3.56 1.44 -28.52
N ALA A 74 -4.54 2.34 -28.43
CA ALA A 74 -5.84 2.18 -29.05
C ALA A 74 -5.64 2.02 -30.57
N GLY A 75 -5.80 0.79 -31.09
CA GLY A 75 -5.63 0.52 -32.52
C GLY A 75 -5.21 -0.90 -32.91
N THR A 76 -4.93 -1.82 -31.98
CA THR A 76 -4.63 -3.21 -32.33
C THR A 76 -5.90 -3.96 -32.72
N GLU A 77 -6.26 -3.95 -34.01
CA GLU A 77 -7.31 -4.81 -34.55
C GLU A 77 -6.83 -6.27 -34.57
N THR A 78 -7.21 -7.07 -33.59
CA THR A 78 -6.97 -8.53 -33.57
C THR A 78 -8.29 -9.28 -33.73
N ARG A 79 -8.38 -10.14 -34.74
CA ARG A 79 -9.57 -10.98 -35.02
C ARG A 79 -9.58 -12.32 -34.29
N ASP A 80 -8.55 -12.60 -33.51
CA ASP A 80 -8.40 -13.83 -32.75
C ASP A 80 -8.90 -13.64 -31.31
N ALA A 81 -9.80 -14.51 -30.86
CA ALA A 81 -10.46 -14.39 -29.56
C ALA A 81 -9.47 -14.58 -28.40
N ASP A 82 -8.50 -15.48 -28.55
CA ASP A 82 -7.47 -15.75 -27.54
C ASP A 82 -6.51 -14.56 -27.41
N THR A 83 -6.13 -13.96 -28.54
CA THR A 83 -5.32 -12.73 -28.56
C THR A 83 -6.10 -11.54 -27.96
N LEU A 84 -7.40 -11.44 -28.23
CA LEU A 84 -8.25 -10.39 -27.67
C LEU A 84 -8.41 -10.55 -26.15
N GLU A 85 -8.60 -11.78 -25.65
CA GLU A 85 -8.68 -12.06 -24.21
C GLU A 85 -7.35 -11.78 -23.51
N MET A 86 -6.22 -12.15 -24.12
CA MET A 86 -4.89 -11.85 -23.61
C MET A 86 -4.63 -10.35 -23.56
N LEU A 87 -5.00 -9.61 -24.62
CA LEU A 87 -4.90 -8.15 -24.65
C LEU A 87 -5.84 -7.49 -23.65
N HIS A 88 -7.04 -8.02 -23.43
CA HIS A 88 -7.99 -7.51 -22.46
C HIS A 88 -7.50 -7.71 -21.02
N ARG A 89 -6.97 -8.90 -20.69
CA ARG A 89 -6.31 -9.15 -19.39
C ARG A 89 -5.09 -8.26 -19.21
N ALA A 90 -4.24 -8.14 -20.23
CA ALA A 90 -3.08 -7.25 -20.20
C ALA A 90 -3.48 -5.79 -20.03
N ALA A 91 -4.56 -5.35 -20.67
CA ALA A 91 -5.10 -3.99 -20.54
C ALA A 91 -5.72 -3.74 -19.17
N ILE A 92 -6.46 -4.69 -18.57
CA ILE A 92 -6.97 -4.57 -17.20
C ILE A 92 -5.81 -4.48 -16.19
N HIS A 93 -4.72 -5.21 -16.43
CA HIS A 93 -3.53 -5.14 -15.58
C HIS A 93 -2.69 -3.87 -15.82
N ALA A 94 -2.64 -3.36 -17.05
CA ALA A 94 -1.88 -2.17 -17.42
C ALA A 94 -2.62 -0.87 -17.08
N ALA A 95 -3.91 -0.76 -17.42
CA ALA A 95 -4.72 0.46 -17.29
C ALA A 95 -4.80 1.02 -15.86
N ASP A 96 -4.55 0.16 -14.86
CA ASP A 96 -4.64 0.52 -13.45
C ASP A 96 -3.34 0.26 -12.69
N SER A 97 -2.17 0.08 -13.33
CA SER A 97 -0.90 -0.09 -12.62
C SER A 97 0.05 1.09 -12.83
N GLY A 98 0.07 1.99 -11.86
CA GLY A 98 1.16 2.94 -11.65
C GLY A 98 2.29 2.28 -10.87
N GLU A 99 3.52 2.67 -11.18
CA GLU A 99 4.69 2.33 -10.36
C GLU A 99 5.25 3.60 -9.73
N LEU A 100 5.33 3.62 -8.41
CA LEU A 100 6.03 4.65 -7.65
C LEU A 100 7.45 4.17 -7.36
N VAL A 101 8.42 4.78 -8.04
CA VAL A 101 9.85 4.48 -7.83
C VAL A 101 10.46 5.55 -6.92
N VAL A 102 10.96 5.14 -5.76
CA VAL A 102 11.55 6.00 -4.72
C VAL A 102 13.06 5.78 -4.67
N SER A 103 13.83 6.85 -4.79
CA SER A 103 15.29 6.79 -4.60
C SER A 103 15.65 6.75 -3.11
N LEU A 104 16.45 5.75 -2.73
CA LEU A 104 17.01 5.65 -1.39
C LEU A 104 18.21 6.61 -1.25
N PRO A 105 18.29 7.38 -0.15
CA PRO A 105 19.48 8.15 0.15
C PRO A 105 20.68 7.21 0.41
N ASN A 106 21.90 7.75 0.39
CA ASN A 106 23.07 7.00 0.83
C ASN A 106 22.92 6.73 2.33
N LEU A 107 22.55 5.49 2.67
CA LEU A 107 22.48 5.01 4.03
C LEU A 107 23.80 4.32 4.35
N GLU A 108 24.50 4.80 5.37
CA GLU A 108 25.69 4.12 5.87
C GLU A 108 25.28 2.95 6.78
N PRO A 109 26.00 1.82 6.75
CA PRO A 109 25.78 0.75 7.72
C PRO A 109 25.89 1.30 9.16
N GLY A 110 24.82 1.16 9.95
CA GLY A 110 24.77 1.66 11.32
C GLY A 110 24.19 3.07 11.49
N GLU A 111 23.68 3.70 10.42
CA GLU A 111 22.92 4.95 10.54
C GLU A 111 21.70 4.74 11.46
N LYS A 112 21.49 5.66 12.42
CA LYS A 112 20.35 5.60 13.34
C LYS A 112 19.05 5.81 12.55
N VAL A 113 18.31 4.73 12.36
CA VAL A 113 16.95 4.75 11.83
C VAL A 113 15.94 4.78 12.97
N ASP A 114 14.73 5.27 12.68
CA ASP A 114 13.63 5.17 13.61
C ASP A 114 13.39 3.71 13.97
N ALA A 115 13.25 3.42 15.27
CA ALA A 115 12.96 2.08 15.74
C ALA A 115 11.68 1.56 15.05
N VAL A 116 11.69 0.28 14.68
CA VAL A 116 10.47 -0.40 14.25
C VAL A 116 9.52 -0.36 15.46
N PRO A 117 8.29 0.17 15.32
CA PRO A 117 7.33 0.14 16.41
C PRO A 117 7.14 -1.30 16.89
N GLU A 118 7.14 -1.52 18.20
CA GLU A 118 6.74 -2.81 18.73
C GLU A 118 5.27 -3.04 18.33
N PRO A 119 4.92 -4.23 17.80
CA PRO A 119 3.52 -4.54 17.56
C PRO A 119 2.79 -4.38 18.89
N ALA A 120 1.81 -3.48 18.94
CA ALA A 120 0.97 -3.37 20.12
C ALA A 120 0.42 -4.77 20.41
N GLU A 121 0.68 -5.31 21.60
CA GLU A 121 -0.01 -6.48 22.11
C GLU A 121 -1.50 -6.11 22.20
N THR A 122 -2.21 -6.26 21.08
CA THR A 122 -3.66 -6.22 21.10
C THR A 122 -4.07 -7.50 21.79
N ALA A 123 -4.27 -7.41 23.12
CA ALA A 123 -5.13 -8.35 23.81
C ALA A 123 -6.39 -8.51 22.94
N PRO A 124 -6.83 -9.75 22.65
CA PRO A 124 -7.97 -9.97 21.77
C PRO A 124 -9.12 -9.09 22.23
N PRO A 125 -9.83 -8.40 21.32
CA PRO A 125 -10.91 -7.50 21.70
C PRO A 125 -11.90 -8.30 22.56
N GLN A 126 -11.90 -8.06 23.87
CA GLN A 126 -12.91 -8.65 24.73
C GLN A 126 -14.24 -8.08 24.26
N PRO A 127 -15.18 -8.91 23.76
CA PRO A 127 -16.47 -8.41 23.38
C PRO A 127 -17.14 -7.89 24.65
N LYS A 128 -17.20 -6.56 24.80
CA LYS A 128 -18.03 -5.90 25.82
C LYS A 128 -19.49 -6.07 25.40
N ILE A 129 -20.00 -7.29 25.49
CA ILE A 129 -21.44 -7.52 25.46
C ILE A 129 -21.95 -6.95 26.77
N ALA A 130 -22.49 -5.73 26.71
CA ALA A 130 -23.33 -5.23 27.77
C ALA A 130 -24.59 -6.10 27.81
N VAL A 131 -24.56 -7.17 28.60
CA VAL A 131 -25.75 -7.94 28.95
C VAL A 131 -26.59 -7.03 29.83
N LYS A 132 -27.40 -6.17 29.22
CA LYS A 132 -28.56 -5.60 29.90
C LYS A 132 -29.45 -6.79 30.25
N GLN A 133 -29.43 -7.15 31.52
CA GLN A 133 -30.34 -8.11 32.12
C GLN A 133 -31.78 -7.71 31.75
N ILE A 134 -32.40 -8.45 30.84
CA ILE A 134 -33.85 -8.44 30.70
C ILE A 134 -34.36 -9.30 31.86
N ARG A 135 -34.60 -8.66 33.00
CA ARG A 135 -35.39 -9.24 34.08
C ARG A 135 -36.87 -9.05 33.76
N ARG A 136 -37.58 -10.19 33.81
CA ARG A 136 -39.01 -10.37 34.12
C ARG A 136 -40.04 -9.94 33.06
N ALA A 137 -40.61 -10.96 32.43
CA ALA A 137 -42.06 -11.14 32.35
C ALA A 137 -42.38 -12.64 32.47
N MET A 138 -42.20 -13.19 33.67
CA MET A 138 -42.94 -14.36 34.14
C MET A 138 -43.61 -13.90 35.42
N GLU A 139 -44.89 -13.53 35.30
CA GLU A 139 -45.96 -13.56 36.32
C GLU A 139 -47.07 -12.54 35.94
N GLY A 140 -48.25 -13.05 35.59
CA GLY A 140 -49.53 -12.41 35.85
C GLY A 140 -50.23 -11.72 34.66
N GLY A 141 -51.25 -12.39 34.11
CA GLY A 141 -52.24 -11.82 33.19
C GLY A 141 -52.97 -12.88 32.39
#